data_AF-A0A2P9GP71-F1
#
_entry.id   AF-A0A2P9GP71-F1
#
_cell.length_a   1.000
_cell.length_b   1.000
_cell.length_c   1.000
_cell.angle_alpha   90.00
_cell.angle_beta   90.00
_cell.angle_gamma   90.00
#
_symmetry.space_group_name_H-M   'P 1'
#
loop_
_entity.id
_entity.type
_entity.pdbx_description
1 polymer ?
#
loop_
_entity_poly.entity_id
_entity_poly.type
_entity_poly.pdbx_seq_one_letter_code
_entity_poly.pdbx_strand_id
1 'polypeptide(L)'
;MSSLEKQIKEIENNIIVKEGKILSLLKDIEGIKNKSQLYYENLIDQQDVLLKKKKKNILLELKINNLIKNNIKTSKNIDHANIHINCLFDQLKNTKCDIKEKYNKINNIFYFLHNYKKCDNNIILTISILKNFFIKKKEHNVLLKSILDKNTNKKNKLINNIKQINSNINNIISNILILDEEIISNLNKIKNVICDTLNIYQQEKGKYQQNCELNICLNIINKIIEKQQNDNNIFLHIYNISDSIHNNIITSPYKNDNGEKLQLELNTQEFLELENFFS
;
A
#
# COMPACT_ATOMS: atom_id res chain seq x y z
N MET A 1 32.30 -66.24 -66.72
CA MET A 1 32.06 -64.82 -66.45
C MET A 1 32.99 -64.00 -67.31
N SER A 2 32.43 -63.13 -68.15
CA SER A 2 33.21 -62.27 -69.04
C SER A 2 33.92 -61.15 -68.25
N SER A 3 35.01 -60.60 -68.79
CA SER A 3 35.73 -59.45 -68.21
C SER A 3 34.80 -58.27 -67.87
N LEU A 4 33.76 -58.06 -68.68
CA LEU A 4 32.77 -57.01 -68.53
C LEU A 4 31.89 -57.21 -67.29
N GLU A 5 31.44 -58.44 -67.00
CA GLU A 5 30.61 -58.71 -65.81
C GLU A 5 31.35 -58.43 -64.50
N LYS A 6 32.66 -58.69 -64.46
CA LYS A 6 33.48 -58.35 -63.29
C LYS A 6 33.59 -56.84 -63.09
N GLN A 7 33.83 -56.08 -64.16
CA GLN A 7 33.90 -54.62 -64.10
C GLN A 7 32.56 -53.99 -63.69
N ILE A 8 31.45 -54.51 -64.22
CA ILE A 8 30.10 -54.06 -63.83
C ILE A 8 29.87 -54.28 -62.33
N LYS A 9 30.20 -55.46 -61.80
CA LYS A 9 30.09 -55.75 -60.35
C LYS A 9 30.97 -54.85 -59.49
N GLU A 10 32.17 -54.52 -59.94
CA GLU A 10 33.06 -53.59 -59.22
C GLU A 10 32.50 -52.16 -59.19
N ILE A 11 31.89 -51.73 -60.29
CA ILE A 11 31.22 -50.42 -60.37
C ILE A 11 30.00 -50.40 -59.45
N GLU A 12 29.16 -51.44 -59.47
CA GLU A 12 27.99 -51.58 -58.59
C GLU A 12 28.39 -51.54 -57.11
N ASN A 13 29.41 -52.31 -56.72
CA ASN A 13 29.92 -52.29 -55.34
C ASN A 13 30.46 -50.91 -54.93
N ASN A 14 31.16 -50.21 -55.84
CA ASN A 14 31.62 -48.84 -55.57
C ASN A 14 30.47 -47.85 -55.43
N ILE A 15 29.40 -48.00 -56.22
CA ILE A 15 28.18 -47.18 -56.10
C ILE A 15 27.56 -47.40 -54.72
N ILE A 16 27.37 -48.65 -54.30
CA ILE A 16 26.79 -48.99 -52.98
C ILE A 16 27.62 -48.38 -51.84
N VAL A 17 28.95 -48.47 -51.91
CA VAL A 17 29.85 -47.88 -50.89
C VAL A 17 29.74 -46.35 -50.86
N LYS A 18 29.63 -45.70 -52.04
CA LYS A 18 29.48 -44.24 -52.12
C LYS A 18 28.10 -43.79 -51.63
N GLU A 19 27.03 -44.51 -51.95
CA GLU A 19 25.68 -44.25 -51.44
C GLU A 19 25.62 -44.37 -49.91
N GLY A 20 26.28 -45.38 -49.34
CA GLY A 20 26.42 -45.53 -47.89
C GLY A 20 27.13 -44.34 -47.25
N LYS A 21 28.21 -43.82 -47.87
CA LYS A 21 28.90 -42.60 -47.40
C LYS A 21 28.01 -41.37 -47.49
N ILE A 22 27.27 -41.20 -48.59
CA ILE A 22 26.32 -40.09 -48.77
C ILE A 22 25.25 -40.11 -47.67
N LEU A 23 24.68 -41.28 -47.37
CA LEU A 23 23.70 -41.44 -46.29
C LEU A 23 24.28 -41.10 -44.90
N SER A 24 25.54 -41.47 -44.63
CA SER A 24 26.20 -41.10 -43.38
C SER A 24 26.40 -39.58 -43.26
N LEU A 25 26.84 -38.93 -44.34
CA LEU A 25 27.05 -37.48 -44.38
C LEU A 25 25.73 -36.72 -44.24
N LEU A 26 24.64 -37.21 -44.82
CA LEU A 26 23.31 -36.62 -44.64
C LEU A 26 22.86 -36.67 -43.17
N LYS A 27 23.11 -37.79 -42.46
CA LYS A 27 22.84 -37.89 -41.02
C LYS A 27 23.69 -36.92 -40.20
N ASP A 28 24.96 -36.77 -40.54
CA ASP A 28 25.85 -35.82 -39.86
C ASP A 28 25.41 -34.37 -40.08
N ILE A 29 25.01 -34.01 -41.30
CA ILE A 29 24.46 -32.69 -41.64
C ILE A 29 23.19 -32.42 -40.83
N GLU A 30 22.28 -33.38 -40.75
CA GLU A 30 21.05 -33.28 -39.95
C GLU A 30 21.37 -33.11 -38.46
N GLY A 31 22.34 -33.86 -37.93
CA GLY A 31 22.81 -33.73 -36.56
C GLY A 31 23.42 -32.36 -36.25
N ILE A 32 24.19 -31.79 -37.17
CA ILE A 32 24.75 -30.44 -37.05
C ILE A 32 23.64 -29.39 -37.08
N LYS A 33 22.65 -29.54 -37.98
CA LYS A 33 21.52 -28.62 -38.10
C LYS A 33 20.67 -28.58 -36.83
N ASN A 34 20.41 -29.74 -36.22
CA ASN A 34 19.67 -29.81 -34.96
C ASN A 34 20.46 -29.19 -33.80
N LYS A 35 21.78 -29.44 -33.71
CA LYS A 35 22.64 -28.82 -32.69
C LYS A 35 22.73 -27.31 -32.83
N SER A 36 22.85 -26.79 -34.06
CA SER A 36 22.93 -25.35 -34.29
C SER A 36 21.62 -24.66 -33.93
N GLN A 37 20.47 -25.25 -34.29
CA GLN A 37 19.16 -24.72 -33.92
C GLN A 37 19.00 -24.62 -32.39
N LEU A 38 19.36 -25.69 -31.67
CA LEU A 38 19.29 -25.72 -30.19
C LEU A 38 20.23 -24.67 -29.56
N TYR A 39 21.38 -24.41 -30.16
CA TYR A 39 22.29 -23.36 -29.73
C TYR A 39 21.71 -21.95 -29.94
N TYR A 40 21.04 -21.72 -31.07
CA TYR A 40 20.36 -20.44 -31.33
C TYR A 40 19.19 -20.20 -30.38
N GLU A 41 18.36 -21.22 -30.11
CA GLU A 41 17.27 -21.14 -29.14
C GLU A 41 17.79 -20.77 -27.74
N ASN A 42 18.86 -21.43 -27.28
CA ASN A 42 19.50 -21.11 -26.00
C ASN A 42 20.05 -19.67 -25.94
N LEU A 43 20.61 -19.14 -27.03
CA LEU A 43 21.10 -17.76 -27.09
C LEU A 43 19.95 -16.74 -27.00
N ILE A 44 18.82 -17.03 -27.66
CA ILE A 44 17.61 -16.20 -27.61
C ILE A 44 17.08 -16.15 -26.16
N ASP A 45 16.97 -17.30 -25.50
CA ASP A 45 16.50 -17.39 -24.12
C ASP A 45 17.42 -16.63 -23.14
N GLN A 46 18.74 -16.73 -23.33
CA GLN A 46 19.71 -15.98 -22.53
C GLN A 46 19.59 -14.46 -22.73
N GLN A 47 19.34 -14.02 -23.96
CA GLN A 47 19.14 -12.61 -24.28
C GLN A 47 17.88 -12.05 -23.61
N ASP A 48 16.78 -12.82 -23.59
CA ASP A 48 15.55 -12.44 -22.91
C ASP A 48 15.72 -12.31 -21.39
N VAL A 49 16.46 -13.24 -20.77
CA VAL A 49 16.78 -13.17 -19.33
C VAL A 49 17.62 -11.93 -19.03
N LEU A 50 18.61 -11.61 -19.86
CA LEU A 50 19.46 -10.41 -19.71
C LEU A 50 18.65 -9.11 -19.87
N LEU A 51 17.74 -9.06 -20.83
CA LEU A 51 16.84 -7.91 -21.04
C LEU A 51 15.93 -7.67 -19.83
N LYS A 52 15.33 -8.75 -19.29
CA LYS A 52 14.51 -8.69 -18.06
C LYS A 52 15.32 -8.16 -16.87
N LYS A 53 16.57 -8.62 -16.69
CA LYS A 53 17.47 -8.14 -15.63
C LYS A 53 17.82 -6.65 -15.81
N LYS A 54 18.18 -6.21 -17.02
CA LYS A 54 18.46 -4.79 -17.32
C LYS A 54 17.27 -3.89 -17.00
N LYS A 55 16.06 -4.28 -17.43
CA LYS A 55 14.84 -3.52 -17.14
C LYS A 55 14.58 -3.38 -15.63
N LYS A 56 14.79 -4.46 -14.87
CA LYS A 56 14.65 -4.44 -13.40
C LYS A 56 15.67 -3.50 -12.74
N ASN A 57 16.91 -3.50 -13.20
CA ASN A 57 17.97 -2.64 -12.66
C ASN A 57 17.67 -1.15 -12.91
N ILE A 58 17.26 -0.78 -14.14
CA ILE A 58 16.87 0.60 -14.46
C ILE A 58 15.71 1.07 -13.57
N LEU A 59 14.71 0.20 -13.36
CA LEU A 59 13.57 0.54 -12.50
C LEU A 59 13.98 0.75 -11.03
N LEU A 60 14.91 -0.06 -10.52
CA LEU A 60 15.46 0.10 -9.17
C LEU A 60 16.23 1.42 -9.04
N GLU A 61 17.07 1.74 -10.03
CA GLU A 61 17.86 2.98 -10.05
C GLU A 61 16.95 4.23 -10.07
N LEU A 62 15.88 4.22 -10.88
CA LEU A 62 14.87 5.28 -10.87
C LEU A 62 14.17 5.42 -9.51
N LYS A 63 13.84 4.30 -8.84
CA LYS A 63 13.26 4.33 -7.49
C LYS A 63 14.22 4.92 -6.46
N ILE A 64 15.49 4.52 -6.49
CA ILE A 64 16.54 5.05 -5.61
C ILE A 64 16.70 6.57 -5.82
N ASN A 65 16.75 7.03 -7.07
CA ASN A 65 16.87 8.46 -7.37
C ASN A 65 15.67 9.27 -6.85
N ASN A 66 14.45 8.74 -6.96
CA ASN A 66 13.27 9.38 -6.39
C ASN A 66 13.33 9.45 -4.85
N LEU A 67 13.79 8.38 -4.20
CA LEU A 67 13.97 8.37 -2.74
C LEU A 67 15.04 9.38 -2.30
N ILE A 68 16.16 9.48 -3.00
CA ILE A 68 17.21 10.49 -2.74
C ILE A 68 16.63 11.91 -2.85
N LYS A 69 15.86 12.19 -3.92
CA LYS A 69 15.22 13.50 -4.11
C LYS A 69 14.24 13.84 -2.99
N ASN A 70 13.45 12.87 -2.55
CA ASN A 70 12.53 13.03 -1.42
C ASN A 70 13.28 13.28 -0.11
N ASN A 71 14.35 12.54 0.17
CA ASN A 71 15.18 12.76 1.35
C ASN A 71 15.80 14.16 1.38
N ILE A 72 16.32 14.65 0.25
CA ILE A 72 16.87 16.01 0.16
C ILE A 72 15.77 17.05 0.47
N LYS A 73 14.55 16.85 -0.04
CA LYS A 73 13.42 17.76 0.23
C LYS A 73 13.03 17.74 1.71
N THR A 74 12.95 16.55 2.32
CA THR A 74 12.64 16.41 3.75
C THR A 74 13.72 17.05 4.61
N SER A 75 15.00 16.87 4.29
CA SER A 75 16.11 17.52 5.00
C SER A 75 15.99 19.03 4.98
N LYS A 76 15.73 19.64 3.81
CA LYS A 76 15.53 21.10 3.70
C LYS A 76 14.35 21.60 4.52
N ASN A 77 13.26 20.83 4.60
CA ASN A 77 12.11 21.18 5.43
C ASN A 77 12.45 21.11 6.93
N ILE A 78 13.24 20.11 7.34
CA ILE A 78 13.73 20.00 8.71
C ILE A 78 14.62 21.20 9.06
N ASP A 79 15.56 21.56 8.18
CA ASP A 79 16.44 22.72 8.39
C ASP A 79 15.63 24.01 8.54
N HIS A 80 14.62 24.22 7.69
CA HIS A 80 13.73 25.37 7.79
C HIS A 80 12.92 25.38 9.09
N ALA A 81 12.38 24.23 9.52
CA ALA A 81 11.68 24.12 10.79
C ALA A 81 12.60 24.43 11.97
N ASN A 82 13.86 23.98 11.90
CA ASN A 82 14.85 24.21 12.95
C ASN A 82 15.21 25.69 13.09
N ILE A 83 15.34 26.41 11.96
CA ILE A 83 15.50 27.87 11.96
C ILE A 83 14.31 28.54 12.66
N HIS A 84 13.07 28.13 12.36
CA HIS A 84 11.88 28.69 12.99
C HIS A 84 11.82 28.41 14.50
N ILE A 85 12.22 27.20 14.94
CA ILE A 85 12.29 26.84 16.36
C ILE A 85 13.31 27.72 17.07
N ASN A 86 14.49 27.93 16.49
CA ASN A 86 15.52 28.79 17.08
C ASN A 86 15.04 30.24 17.19
N CYS A 87 14.39 30.79 16.16
CA CYS A 87 13.80 32.12 16.21
C CYS A 87 12.76 32.26 17.33
N LEU A 88 11.88 31.25 17.51
CA LEU A 88 10.92 31.22 18.61
C LEU A 88 11.62 31.16 19.97
N PHE A 89 12.70 30.39 20.07
CA PHE A 89 13.47 30.27 21.31
C PHE A 89 14.11 31.59 21.71
N ASP A 90 14.68 32.32 20.74
CA ASP A 90 15.24 33.66 20.97
C ASP A 90 14.15 34.66 21.40
N GLN A 91 12.97 34.62 20.79
CA GLN A 91 11.83 35.43 21.20
C GLN A 91 11.39 35.11 22.65
N LEU A 92 11.34 33.83 23.02
CA LEU A 92 11.03 33.41 24.38
C LEU A 92 12.09 33.88 25.38
N LYS A 93 13.37 33.86 25.00
CA LYS A 93 14.47 34.37 25.82
C LYS A 93 14.34 35.89 26.06
N ASN A 94 14.02 36.64 25.01
CA ASN A 94 13.82 38.10 25.11
C ASN A 94 12.60 38.44 25.97
N THR A 95 11.46 37.78 25.73
CA THR A 95 10.26 37.98 26.56
C THR A 95 10.49 37.60 28.03
N LYS A 96 11.30 36.58 28.32
CA LYS A 96 11.72 36.25 29.69
C LYS A 96 12.50 37.41 30.33
N CYS A 97 13.41 38.04 29.59
CA CYS A 97 14.12 39.23 30.06
C CYS A 97 13.16 40.39 30.33
N ASP A 98 12.20 40.65 29.43
CA ASP A 98 11.19 41.71 29.61
C ASP A 98 10.31 41.46 30.83
N ILE A 99 9.90 40.22 31.08
CA ILE A 99 9.13 39.83 32.26
C ILE A 99 9.96 40.06 33.52
N LYS A 100 11.25 39.69 33.52
CA LYS A 100 12.16 39.91 34.66
C LYS A 100 12.34 41.39 34.96
N GLU A 101 12.51 42.23 33.93
CA GLU A 101 12.57 43.68 34.10
C GLU A 101 11.26 44.26 34.67
N LYS A 102 10.12 43.86 34.12
CA LYS A 102 8.81 44.30 34.60
C LYS A 102 8.57 43.85 36.04
N TYR A 103 8.95 42.63 36.39
CA TYR A 103 8.89 42.12 37.75
C TYR A 103 9.77 42.94 38.71
N ASN A 104 11.01 43.27 38.32
CA ASN A 104 11.89 44.12 39.12
C ASN A 104 11.30 45.54 39.31
N LYS A 105 10.72 46.12 38.26
CA LYS A 105 10.02 47.42 38.33
C LYS A 105 8.80 47.34 39.27
N ILE A 106 8.01 46.27 39.18
CA ILE A 106 6.87 46.02 40.07
C ILE A 106 7.34 45.83 41.52
N ASN A 107 8.39 45.05 41.78
CA ASN A 107 8.96 44.89 43.12
C ASN A 107 9.47 46.21 43.69
N ASN A 108 10.10 47.07 42.88
CA ASN A 108 10.52 48.40 43.32
C ASN A 108 9.30 49.29 43.65
N ILE A 109 8.23 49.23 42.85
CA ILE A 109 6.97 49.92 43.16
C ILE A 109 6.32 49.35 44.42
N PHE A 110 6.33 48.04 44.63
CA PHE A 110 5.83 47.39 45.85
C PHE A 110 6.65 47.77 47.08
N TYR A 111 7.98 47.84 46.98
CA TYR A 111 8.85 48.33 48.04
C TYR A 111 8.53 49.79 48.39
N PHE A 112 8.31 50.64 47.38
CA PHE A 112 7.83 52.01 47.57
C PHE A 112 6.44 52.08 48.20
N LEU A 113 5.49 51.23 47.77
CA LEU A 113 4.13 51.18 48.31
C LEU A 113 4.08 50.63 49.74
N HIS A 114 4.89 49.63 50.07
CA HIS A 114 5.02 49.06 51.42
C HIS A 114 5.54 50.10 52.42
N ASN A 115 6.38 51.04 51.96
CA ASN A 115 6.83 52.17 52.76
C ASN A 115 5.82 53.34 52.83
N TYR A 116 4.78 53.36 51.97
CA TYR A 116 3.92 54.53 51.81
C TYR A 116 2.51 54.46 52.40
N LYS A 117 2.04 53.35 53.02
CA LYS A 117 0.76 53.25 53.79
C LYS A 117 0.61 51.83 54.34
N LYS A 118 0.35 51.51 55.63
CA LYS A 118 -0.62 52.12 56.56
C LYS A 118 -1.82 52.73 55.81
N CYS A 119 -2.62 51.91 55.13
CA CYS A 119 -4.05 52.16 54.83
C CYS A 119 -4.65 51.05 53.92
N ASP A 120 -5.88 50.65 54.24
CA ASP A 120 -6.64 49.45 53.85
C ASP A 120 -7.07 49.26 52.36
N ASN A 121 -6.48 49.95 51.37
CA ASN A 121 -6.98 49.91 49.98
C ASN A 121 -6.52 48.72 49.10
N ASN A 122 -5.51 47.93 49.52
CA ASN A 122 -4.97 46.82 48.70
C ASN A 122 -5.89 45.59 48.61
N ILE A 123 -6.75 45.37 49.61
CA ILE A 123 -7.66 44.22 49.66
C ILE A 123 -8.74 44.34 48.58
N ILE A 124 -9.27 45.54 48.37
CA ILE A 124 -10.34 45.81 47.39
C ILE A 124 -9.85 45.59 45.95
N LEU A 125 -8.63 46.02 45.64
CA LEU A 125 -8.01 45.88 44.32
C LEU A 125 -7.74 44.41 43.98
N THR A 126 -7.23 43.65 44.95
CA THR A 126 -6.96 42.21 44.82
C THR A 126 -8.26 41.42 44.58
N ILE A 127 -9.33 41.74 45.30
CA ILE A 127 -10.66 41.13 45.09
C ILE A 127 -11.21 41.44 43.70
N SER A 128 -11.00 42.67 43.19
CA SER A 128 -11.46 43.06 41.84
C SER A 128 -10.71 42.32 40.73
N ILE A 129 -9.38 42.17 40.86
CA ILE A 129 -8.56 41.40 39.92
C ILE A 129 -8.98 39.92 39.89
N LEU A 130 -9.20 39.30 41.06
CA LEU A 130 -9.68 37.92 41.15
C LEU A 130 -11.07 37.75 40.51
N LYS A 131 -12.01 38.68 40.76
CA LYS A 131 -13.33 38.65 40.11
C LYS A 131 -13.23 38.72 38.59
N ASN A 132 -12.40 39.61 38.06
CA ASN A 132 -12.17 39.70 36.61
C ASN A 132 -11.54 38.43 36.04
N PHE A 133 -10.59 37.81 36.76
CA PHE A 133 -10.02 36.53 36.36
C PHE A 133 -11.07 35.42 36.28
N PHE A 134 -11.94 35.30 37.29
CA PHE A 134 -13.01 34.29 37.27
C PHE A 134 -14.03 34.51 36.15
N ILE A 135 -14.37 35.77 35.84
CA ILE A 135 -15.23 36.12 34.71
C ILE A 135 -14.58 35.68 33.40
N LYS A 136 -13.32 36.06 33.18
CA LYS A 136 -12.58 35.68 31.96
C LYS A 136 -12.41 34.18 31.83
N LYS A 137 -12.12 33.47 32.92
CA LYS A 137 -12.05 31.99 32.95
C LYS A 137 -13.37 31.37 32.49
N LYS A 138 -14.51 31.90 32.94
CA LYS A 138 -15.84 31.42 32.55
C LYS A 138 -16.10 31.66 31.06
N GLU A 139 -15.76 32.83 30.53
CA GLU A 139 -15.86 33.15 29.09
C GLU A 139 -15.01 32.20 28.23
N HIS A 140 -13.75 31.97 28.63
CA HIS A 140 -12.85 31.05 27.93
C HIS A 140 -13.37 29.61 27.93
N ASN A 141 -13.96 29.14 29.03
CA ASN A 141 -14.55 27.80 29.11
C ASN A 141 -15.75 27.63 28.15
N VAL A 142 -16.58 28.67 27.99
CA VAL A 142 -17.69 28.66 27.03
C VAL A 142 -17.19 28.55 25.60
N LEU A 143 -16.16 29.34 25.25
CA LEU A 143 -15.49 29.29 23.96
C LEU A 143 -14.89 27.90 23.68
N LEU A 144 -14.19 27.32 24.66
CA LEU A 144 -13.58 26.00 24.52
C LEU A 144 -14.64 24.92 24.26
N LYS A 145 -15.76 24.97 24.99
CA LYS A 145 -16.88 24.04 24.81
C LYS A 145 -17.47 24.13 23.40
N SER A 146 -17.68 25.36 22.90
CA SER A 146 -18.16 25.59 21.53
C SER A 146 -17.21 25.03 20.46
N ILE A 147 -15.89 25.20 20.64
CA ILE A 147 -14.89 24.65 19.71
C ILE A 147 -14.91 23.11 19.74
N LEU A 148 -14.99 22.50 20.92
CA LEU A 148 -15.09 21.06 21.08
C LEU A 148 -16.34 20.50 20.41
N ASP A 149 -17.50 21.12 20.60
CA ASP A 149 -18.76 20.71 19.98
C ASP A 149 -18.68 20.81 18.45
N LYS A 150 -18.10 21.90 17.92
CA LYS A 150 -17.90 22.09 16.48
C LYS A 150 -16.99 21.03 15.88
N ASN A 151 -15.91 20.68 16.56
CA ASN A 151 -14.97 19.65 16.08
C ASN A 151 -15.56 18.24 16.18
N THR A 152 -16.32 17.95 17.24
CA THR A 152 -17.03 16.68 17.40
C THR A 152 -18.07 16.48 16.30
N ASN A 153 -18.83 17.52 15.96
CA ASN A 153 -19.78 17.48 14.84
C ASN A 153 -19.10 17.26 13.48
N LYS A 154 -17.93 17.89 13.24
CA LYS A 154 -17.14 17.64 12.03
C LYS A 154 -16.66 16.19 11.96
N LYS A 155 -16.14 15.65 13.06
CA LYS A 155 -15.72 14.24 13.17
C LYS A 155 -16.88 13.30 12.83
N ASN A 156 -18.06 13.53 13.41
CA ASN A 156 -19.23 12.68 13.17
C ASN A 156 -19.70 12.74 11.71
N LYS A 157 -19.69 13.93 11.08
CA LYS A 157 -19.97 14.05 9.64
C LYS A 157 -18.99 13.24 8.78
N LEU A 158 -17.69 13.31 9.09
CA LEU A 158 -16.68 12.52 8.38
C LEU A 158 -16.91 11.00 8.54
N ILE A 159 -17.21 10.55 9.76
CA ILE A 159 -17.53 9.14 10.02
C ILE A 159 -18.74 8.69 9.20
N ASN A 160 -19.81 9.50 9.16
CA ASN A 160 -21.01 9.16 8.39
C ASN A 160 -20.73 9.13 6.87
N ASN A 161 -19.94 10.07 6.36
CA ASN A 161 -19.54 10.07 4.95
C ASN A 161 -18.73 8.80 4.60
N ILE A 162 -17.79 8.40 5.46
CA ILE A 162 -16.99 7.18 5.28
C ILE A 162 -17.91 5.95 5.26
N LYS A 163 -18.87 5.87 6.20
CA LYS A 163 -19.86 4.78 6.22
C LYS A 163 -20.67 4.70 4.92
N GLN A 164 -21.11 5.85 4.40
CA GLN A 164 -21.87 5.90 3.15
C GLN A 164 -21.03 5.46 1.94
N ILE A 165 -19.77 5.90 1.86
CA ILE A 165 -18.84 5.48 0.80
C ILE A 165 -18.62 3.96 0.86
N ASN A 166 -18.39 3.41 2.05
CA ASN A 166 -18.20 1.97 2.22
C ASN A 166 -19.45 1.18 1.82
N SER A 167 -20.64 1.64 2.19
CA SER A 167 -21.90 1.01 1.74
C SER A 167 -22.02 0.99 0.22
N ASN A 168 -21.63 2.07 -0.46
CA ASN A 168 -21.67 2.13 -1.92
C ASN A 168 -20.65 1.18 -2.55
N ILE A 169 -19.44 1.10 -1.99
CA ILE A 169 -18.41 0.16 -2.44
C ILE A 169 -18.91 -1.28 -2.30
N ASN A 170 -19.51 -1.63 -1.15
CA ASN A 170 -20.05 -2.97 -0.91
C ASN A 170 -21.15 -3.33 -1.92
N ASN A 171 -22.04 -2.38 -2.25
CA ASN A 171 -23.05 -2.60 -3.28
C ASN A 171 -22.45 -2.85 -4.66
N ILE A 172 -21.41 -2.08 -5.04
CA ILE A 172 -20.72 -2.27 -6.32
C ILE A 172 -20.05 -3.65 -6.37
N ILE A 173 -19.37 -4.05 -5.28
CA ILE A 173 -18.74 -5.37 -5.18
C ILE A 173 -19.78 -6.48 -5.32
N SER A 174 -20.91 -6.38 -4.63
CA SER A 174 -22.00 -7.35 -4.74
C SER A 174 -22.52 -7.48 -6.18
N ASN A 175 -22.66 -6.36 -6.90
CA ASN A 175 -23.10 -6.38 -8.29
C ASN A 175 -22.06 -7.03 -9.22
N ILE A 176 -20.77 -6.79 -8.99
CA ILE A 176 -19.69 -7.43 -9.74
C ILE A 176 -19.73 -8.95 -9.55
N LEU A 177 -19.89 -9.43 -8.30
CA LEU A 177 -19.96 -10.85 -8.00
C LEU A 177 -21.15 -11.52 -8.71
N ILE A 178 -22.33 -10.88 -8.69
CA ILE A 178 -23.52 -11.39 -9.40
C ILE A 178 -23.24 -11.50 -10.91
N LEU A 179 -22.63 -10.47 -11.51
CA LEU A 179 -22.28 -10.49 -12.94
C LEU A 179 -21.26 -11.59 -13.26
N ASP A 180 -20.25 -11.79 -12.41
CA ASP A 180 -19.25 -12.84 -12.61
C ASP A 180 -19.89 -14.23 -12.52
N GLU A 181 -20.82 -14.47 -11.59
CA GLU A 181 -21.59 -15.72 -11.51
C GLU A 181 -22.43 -15.96 -12.77
N GLU A 182 -23.10 -14.92 -13.29
CA GLU A 182 -23.86 -15.01 -14.54
C GLU A 182 -22.96 -15.33 -15.74
N ILE A 183 -21.78 -14.70 -15.84
CA ILE A 183 -20.80 -14.98 -16.89
C ILE A 183 -20.34 -16.43 -16.81
N ILE A 184 -19.97 -16.93 -15.63
CA ILE A 184 -19.56 -18.33 -15.44
C ILE A 184 -20.69 -19.29 -15.84
N SER A 185 -21.92 -19.00 -15.42
CA SER A 185 -23.10 -19.81 -15.78
C SER A 185 -23.31 -19.87 -17.30
N ASN A 186 -23.21 -18.73 -17.99
CA ASN A 186 -23.35 -18.66 -19.44
C ASN A 186 -22.20 -19.35 -20.18
N LEU A 187 -20.96 -19.22 -19.70
CA LEU A 187 -19.80 -19.92 -20.26
C LEU A 187 -19.95 -21.44 -20.11
N ASN A 188 -20.48 -21.93 -18.98
CA ASN A 188 -20.78 -23.35 -18.81
C ASN A 188 -21.87 -23.85 -19.77
N LYS A 189 -22.90 -23.04 -20.03
CA LYS A 189 -23.91 -23.39 -21.06
C LYS A 189 -23.30 -23.49 -22.45
N ILE A 190 -22.46 -22.52 -22.85
CA ILE A 190 -21.76 -22.54 -24.14
C ILE A 190 -20.82 -23.75 -24.23
N LYS A 191 -20.07 -24.02 -23.17
CA LYS A 191 -19.20 -25.21 -23.05
C LYS A 191 -19.97 -26.50 -23.31
N ASN A 192 -21.14 -26.66 -22.68
CA ASN A 192 -21.97 -27.85 -22.86
C ASN A 192 -22.46 -28.00 -24.31
N VAL A 193 -22.93 -26.91 -24.93
CA VAL A 193 -23.36 -26.93 -26.34
C VAL A 193 -22.21 -27.32 -27.28
N ILE A 194 -21.01 -26.81 -27.04
CA ILE A 194 -19.83 -27.16 -27.83
C ILE A 194 -19.45 -28.64 -27.63
N CYS A 195 -19.51 -29.15 -26.40
CA CYS A 195 -19.29 -30.57 -26.10
C CYS A 195 -20.31 -31.47 -26.82
N ASP A 196 -21.60 -31.13 -26.78
CA ASP A 196 -22.66 -31.87 -27.47
C ASP A 196 -22.43 -31.89 -28.98
N THR A 197 -22.05 -30.74 -29.56
CA THR A 197 -21.73 -30.61 -30.99
C THR A 197 -20.53 -31.48 -31.36
N LEU A 198 -19.47 -31.49 -30.54
CA LEU A 198 -18.30 -32.35 -30.73
C LEU A 198 -18.65 -33.84 -30.66
N ASN A 199 -19.50 -34.23 -29.72
CA ASN A 199 -19.94 -35.62 -29.56
C ASN A 199 -20.71 -36.10 -30.81
N ILE A 200 -21.62 -35.29 -31.34
CA ILE A 200 -22.35 -35.58 -32.59
C ILE A 200 -21.35 -35.72 -33.76
N TYR A 201 -20.42 -34.78 -33.90
CA TYR A 201 -19.44 -34.79 -34.98
C TYR A 201 -18.51 -36.02 -34.93
N GLN A 202 -18.15 -36.47 -33.72
CA GLN A 202 -17.34 -37.67 -33.51
C GLN A 202 -18.10 -38.96 -33.85
N GLN A 203 -19.40 -39.02 -33.54
CA GLN A 203 -20.27 -40.13 -33.93
C GLN A 203 -20.42 -40.23 -35.46
N GLU A 204 -20.48 -39.10 -36.17
CA GLU A 204 -20.66 -39.07 -37.62
C GLU A 204 -19.38 -39.34 -38.43
N LYS A 205 -18.20 -38.92 -37.97
CA LYS A 205 -16.96 -38.96 -38.78
C LYS A 205 -15.86 -39.93 -38.30
N GLY A 206 -16.03 -40.59 -37.16
CA GLY A 206 -15.17 -41.71 -36.71
C GLY A 206 -13.68 -41.40 -36.45
N LYS A 207 -13.22 -40.15 -36.58
CA LYS A 207 -11.84 -39.74 -36.25
C LYS A 207 -11.82 -38.52 -35.34
N TYR A 208 -11.13 -38.66 -34.21
CA TYR A 208 -10.84 -37.59 -33.26
C TYR A 208 -9.75 -36.68 -33.84
N GLN A 209 -10.10 -35.47 -34.31
CA GLN A 209 -9.10 -34.44 -34.63
C GLN A 209 -8.85 -33.56 -33.40
N GLN A 210 -7.68 -33.71 -32.78
CA GLN A 210 -7.26 -32.88 -31.63
C GLN A 210 -7.26 -31.38 -31.94
N ASN A 211 -7.03 -30.97 -33.19
CA ASN A 211 -6.95 -29.57 -33.65
C ASN A 211 -8.25 -29.02 -34.27
N CYS A 212 -9.41 -29.46 -33.78
CA CYS A 212 -10.70 -28.88 -34.17
C CYS A 212 -10.91 -27.50 -33.51
N GLU A 213 -11.45 -26.53 -34.24
CA GLU A 213 -11.79 -25.18 -33.73
C GLU A 213 -12.65 -25.23 -32.45
N LEU A 214 -13.54 -26.21 -32.34
CA LEU A 214 -14.37 -26.44 -31.16
C LEU A 214 -13.56 -26.83 -29.91
N ASN A 215 -12.47 -27.61 -30.06
CA ASN A 215 -11.56 -27.94 -28.96
C ASN A 215 -10.76 -26.70 -28.50
N ILE A 216 -10.39 -25.83 -29.44
CA ILE A 216 -9.73 -24.56 -29.13
C ILE A 216 -10.69 -23.67 -28.34
N CYS A 217 -11.96 -23.56 -28.76
CA CYS A 217 -13.00 -22.83 -28.03
C CYS A 217 -13.22 -23.38 -26.60
N LEU A 218 -13.27 -24.71 -26.43
CA LEU A 218 -13.38 -25.33 -25.11
C LEU A 218 -12.20 -24.99 -24.20
N ASN A 219 -10.97 -25.03 -24.72
CA ASN A 219 -9.77 -24.69 -23.95
C ASN A 219 -9.76 -23.22 -23.54
N ILE A 220 -10.23 -22.31 -24.41
CA ILE A 220 -10.36 -20.89 -24.09
C ILE A 220 -11.42 -20.68 -23.00
N ILE A 221 -12.60 -21.29 -23.14
CA ILE A 221 -13.68 -21.18 -22.16
C ILE A 221 -13.24 -21.70 -20.79
N ASN A 222 -12.58 -22.86 -20.73
CA ASN A 222 -12.07 -23.42 -19.47
C ASN A 222 -11.06 -22.48 -18.80
N LYS A 223 -10.12 -21.89 -19.57
CA LYS A 223 -9.17 -20.91 -19.03
C LYS A 223 -9.84 -19.66 -18.49
N ILE A 224 -10.92 -19.20 -19.13
CA ILE A 224 -11.68 -18.03 -18.66
C ILE A 224 -12.40 -18.36 -17.35
N ILE A 225 -13.06 -19.52 -17.28
CA ILE A 225 -13.75 -19.99 -16.06
C ILE A 225 -12.76 -20.13 -14.89
N GLU A 226 -11.63 -20.82 -15.09
CA GLU A 226 -10.60 -20.99 -14.06
C GLU A 226 -10.04 -19.66 -13.57
N LYS A 227 -9.83 -18.70 -14.49
CA LYS A 227 -9.36 -17.37 -14.14
C LYS A 227 -10.39 -16.61 -13.29
N GLN A 228 -11.66 -16.60 -13.69
CA GLN A 228 -12.72 -15.92 -12.95
C GLN A 228 -12.96 -16.55 -11.56
N GLN A 229 -12.89 -17.87 -11.44
CA GLN A 229 -13.02 -18.55 -10.14
C GLN A 229 -11.86 -18.23 -9.20
N ASN A 230 -10.62 -18.18 -9.72
CA ASN A 230 -9.46 -17.78 -8.92
C ASN A 230 -9.53 -16.31 -8.48
N ASP A 231 -9.93 -15.42 -9.39
CA ASP A 231 -10.08 -13.99 -9.08
C ASP A 231 -11.18 -13.75 -8.03
N ASN A 232 -12.32 -14.45 -8.11
CA ASN A 232 -13.39 -14.40 -7.10
C ASN A 232 -12.92 -14.88 -5.72
N ASN A 233 -12.14 -15.97 -5.64
CA ASN A 233 -11.60 -16.47 -4.39
C ASN A 233 -10.64 -15.48 -3.71
N ILE A 234 -9.79 -14.81 -4.51
CA ILE A 234 -8.89 -13.76 -4.01
C ILE A 234 -9.70 -12.55 -3.52
N PHE A 235 -10.74 -12.16 -4.26
CA PHE A 235 -11.59 -11.02 -3.90
C PHE A 235 -12.38 -11.27 -2.60
N LEU A 236 -12.99 -12.46 -2.45
CA LEU A 236 -13.67 -12.87 -1.22
C LEU A 236 -12.72 -12.88 -0.01
N HIS A 237 -11.49 -13.34 -0.21
CA HIS A 237 -10.49 -13.38 0.85
C HIS A 237 -10.08 -11.97 1.30
N ILE A 238 -9.87 -11.05 0.37
CA ILE A 238 -9.57 -9.64 0.67
C ILE A 238 -10.77 -8.96 1.36
N TYR A 239 -11.98 -9.23 0.89
CA TYR A 239 -13.22 -8.70 1.45
C TYR A 239 -13.40 -9.15 2.91
N ASN A 240 -13.26 -10.45 3.19
CA ASN A 240 -13.37 -11.01 4.55
C ASN A 240 -12.31 -10.47 5.53
N ILE A 241 -11.08 -10.26 5.05
CA ILE A 241 -10.03 -9.60 5.84
C ILE A 241 -10.42 -8.16 6.14
N SER A 242 -10.93 -7.42 5.15
CA SER A 242 -11.31 -6.03 5.32
C SER A 242 -12.47 -5.85 6.32
N ASP A 243 -13.48 -6.72 6.29
CA ASP A 243 -14.59 -6.73 7.25
C ASP A 243 -14.12 -7.07 8.68
N SER A 244 -13.15 -7.97 8.84
CA SER A 244 -12.56 -8.30 10.15
C SER A 244 -11.77 -7.13 10.75
N ILE A 245 -11.04 -6.39 9.92
CA ILE A 245 -10.28 -5.20 10.32
C ILE A 245 -11.23 -4.04 10.62
N HIS A 246 -12.30 -3.86 9.83
CA HIS A 246 -13.32 -2.83 10.05
C HIS A 246 -14.09 -3.05 11.35
N ASN A 247 -14.45 -4.30 11.66
CA ASN A 247 -15.12 -4.63 12.91
C ASN A 247 -14.19 -4.47 14.12
N ASN A 248 -12.92 -4.88 14.03
CA ASN A 248 -11.96 -4.74 15.14
C ASN A 248 -11.52 -3.29 15.42
N ILE A 249 -11.58 -2.39 14.43
CA ILE A 249 -11.33 -0.95 14.66
C ILE A 249 -12.53 -0.28 15.36
N ILE A 250 -13.74 -0.82 15.19
CA ILE A 250 -14.96 -0.31 15.84
C ILE A 250 -15.18 -0.94 17.23
N THR A 251 -14.65 -2.14 17.49
CA THR A 251 -14.78 -2.87 18.76
C THR A 251 -13.48 -3.06 19.52
N SER A 252 -12.51 -2.13 19.41
CA SER A 252 -11.58 -1.98 20.52
C SER A 252 -12.40 -1.53 21.74
N PRO A 253 -12.48 -2.33 22.80
CA PRO A 253 -13.16 -1.93 23.99
C PRO A 253 -12.26 -0.89 24.65
N TYR A 254 -12.49 0.39 24.36
CA TYR A 254 -12.47 1.35 25.44
C TYR A 254 -13.56 0.89 26.41
N LYS A 255 -13.18 -0.08 27.27
CA LYS A 255 -13.94 -0.45 28.44
C LYS A 255 -14.27 0.87 29.13
N ASN A 256 -15.57 1.09 29.29
CA ASN A 256 -16.15 2.12 30.15
C ASN A 256 -15.81 1.81 31.62
N ASP A 257 -14.54 1.76 31.97
CA ASP A 257 -14.10 1.76 33.35
C ASP A 257 -13.68 3.21 33.66
N ASN A 258 -14.64 3.98 34.16
CA ASN A 258 -14.44 5.18 34.98
C ASN A 258 -13.84 6.43 34.28
N GLY A 259 -14.48 6.88 33.19
CA GLY A 259 -14.30 8.24 32.66
C GLY A 259 -14.83 9.36 33.56
N GLU A 260 -15.38 9.04 34.73
CA GLU A 260 -15.72 9.97 35.81
C GLU A 260 -14.64 9.92 36.90
N LYS A 261 -13.46 10.51 36.61
CA LYS A 261 -12.53 11.15 37.56
C LYS A 261 -11.23 11.52 36.82
N LEU A 262 -11.32 12.47 35.91
CA LEU A 262 -10.23 13.45 35.77
C LEU A 262 -10.45 14.53 36.85
N GLN A 263 -10.48 14.08 38.10
CA GLN A 263 -10.09 14.94 39.20
C GLN A 263 -8.60 15.18 38.97
N LEU A 264 -8.23 16.45 38.79
CA LEU A 264 -6.87 16.93 38.99
C LEU A 264 -6.45 16.63 40.45
N GLU A 265 -6.22 15.36 40.78
CA GLU A 265 -5.23 15.03 41.79
C GLU A 265 -3.89 15.11 41.07
N LEU A 266 -3.45 16.37 40.90
CA LEU A 266 -2.04 16.67 40.76
C LEU A 266 -1.37 15.99 41.95
N ASN A 267 -0.55 14.99 41.65
CA ASN A 267 0.25 14.25 42.61
C ASN A 267 1.09 15.28 43.38
N THR A 268 0.62 15.69 44.56
CA THR A 268 1.24 16.70 45.42
C THR A 268 2.67 16.29 45.83
N GLN A 269 2.98 14.99 45.73
CA GLN A 269 4.32 14.43 45.92
C GLN A 269 5.34 14.97 44.90
N GLU A 270 4.99 15.03 43.61
CA GLU A 270 5.92 15.49 42.56
C GLU A 270 6.17 16.99 42.62
N PHE A 271 5.18 17.77 43.09
CA PHE A 271 5.33 19.21 43.33
C PHE A 271 6.17 19.49 44.59
N LEU A 272 5.99 18.71 45.66
CA LEU A 272 6.80 18.80 46.88
C LEU A 272 8.25 18.36 46.65
N GLU A 273 8.49 17.34 45.82
CA GLU A 273 9.84 16.94 45.40
C GLU A 273 10.50 18.01 44.53
N LEU A 274 9.75 18.71 43.67
CA LEU A 274 10.25 19.85 42.91
C LEU A 274 10.59 21.05 43.81
N GLU A 275 9.75 21.36 44.79
CA GLU A 275 9.99 22.46 45.74
C GLU A 275 11.22 22.19 46.62
N ASN A 276 11.40 20.95 47.08
CA ASN A 276 12.58 20.54 47.86
C ASN A 276 13.85 20.47 47.00
N PHE A 277 13.76 20.24 45.68
CA PHE A 277 14.91 20.24 44.79
C PHE A 277 15.44 21.66 44.50
N PHE A 278 14.59 22.67 44.66
CA PHE A 278 14.94 24.09 44.46
C PHE A 278 15.16 24.87 45.76
N SER A 279 15.22 24.18 46.90
CA SER A 279 15.59 24.73 48.23
C SER A 279 17.06 24.44 48.56
#